data_AF-A0A3N5ALH3-F1
#
_entry.id   AF-A0A3N5ALH3-F1
#
_cell.length_a   1.000
_cell.length_b   1.000
_cell.length_c   1.000
_cell.angle_alpha   90.00
_cell.angle_beta   90.00
_cell.angle_gamma   90.00
#
_symmetry.space_group_name_H-M   'P 1'
#
loop_
_entity.id
_entity.type
_entity.pdbx_description
1 polymer ?
#
loop_
_entity_poly.entity_id
_entity_poly.type
_entity_poly.pdbx_seq_one_letter_code
_entity_poly.pdbx_strand_id
1 'polypeptide(L)'
;MNEFLRSLRLTDAEIAELLRLRGEGRVTQPFLARLAAHFQKAESEGVLNPARHFAEILGVQRQTVLTYMRMAQRNGLTRKDT
;
A
#
# COMPACT_ATOMS: atom_id res chain seq x y z
N MET A 1 -10.02 -14.68 -20.26
CA MET A 1 -8.73 -15.02 -19.61
C MET A 1 -7.99 -13.70 -19.34
N ASN A 2 -7.97 -13.05 -18.18
CA ASN A 2 -8.33 -13.38 -16.79
C ASN A 2 -8.70 -12.08 -16.06
N GLU A 3 -9.97 -11.83 -15.75
CA GLU A 3 -10.35 -10.73 -14.84
C GLU A 3 -9.86 -10.96 -13.40
N PHE A 4 -9.58 -12.22 -13.04
CA PHE A 4 -9.09 -12.63 -11.72
C PHE A 4 -7.61 -12.35 -11.44
N LEU A 5 -6.81 -11.98 -12.45
CA LEU A 5 -5.34 -11.86 -12.31
C LEU A 5 -4.87 -10.50 -11.77
N ARG A 6 -5.75 -9.54 -11.46
CA ARG A 6 -5.33 -8.14 -11.38
C ARG A 6 -5.88 -7.34 -10.20
N SER A 7 -6.69 -7.93 -9.33
CA SER A 7 -7.31 -7.23 -8.20
C SER A 7 -6.46 -7.32 -6.94
N LEU A 8 -6.39 -6.21 -6.20
CA LEU A 8 -5.74 -6.16 -4.89
C LEU A 8 -6.45 -7.08 -3.90
N ARG A 9 -5.72 -8.05 -3.33
CA ARG A 9 -6.26 -8.99 -2.34
C ARG A 9 -5.86 -8.57 -0.93
N LEU A 10 -6.77 -7.87 -0.27
CA LEU A 10 -6.70 -7.56 1.15
C LEU A 10 -7.95 -8.08 1.83
N THR A 11 -7.78 -8.64 3.02
CA THR A 11 -8.88 -8.96 3.93
C THR A 11 -9.41 -7.68 4.59
N ASP A 12 -10.66 -7.71 5.05
CA ASP A 12 -11.27 -6.59 5.78
C ASP A 12 -10.44 -6.20 7.02
N ALA A 13 -9.81 -7.19 7.68
CA ALA A 13 -8.93 -6.95 8.82
C ALA A 13 -7.66 -6.18 8.44
N GLU A 14 -7.03 -6.52 7.31
CA GLU A 14 -5.85 -5.80 6.80
C GLU A 14 -6.22 -4.37 6.37
N ILE A 15 -7.40 -4.19 5.75
CA ILE A 15 -7.92 -2.87 5.39
C ILE A 15 -8.17 -2.03 6.65
N ALA A 16 -8.85 -2.60 7.65
CA ALA A 16 -9.11 -1.92 8.91
C ALA A 16 -7.81 -1.57 9.65
N GLU A 17 -6.81 -2.46 9.64
CA GLU A 17 -5.49 -2.18 10.21
C GLU A 17 -4.83 -0.99 9.50
N LEU A 18 -4.79 -0.99 8.17
CA LEU A 18 -4.22 0.09 7.37
C LEU A 18 -4.90 1.44 7.63
N LEU A 19 -6.24 1.47 7.67
CA LEU A 19 -7.01 2.67 7.97
C LEU A 19 -6.77 3.18 9.39
N ARG A 20 -6.72 2.27 10.37
CA ARG A 20 -6.42 2.60 11.77
C ARG A 20 -5.00 3.18 11.92
N LEU A 21 -4.01 2.61 11.24
CA LEU A 21 -2.63 3.08 11.28
C LEU A 21 -2.45 4.44 10.58
N ARG A 22 -3.21 4.70 9.52
CA ARG A 22 -3.27 6.01 8.86
C ARG A 22 -3.79 7.07 9.85
N GLY A 23 -4.89 6.76 10.54
CA GLY A 23 -5.56 7.70 11.43
C GLY A 23 -5.96 9.00 10.73
N GLU A 24 -6.24 10.05 11.51
CA GLU A 24 -6.56 11.40 11.02
C GLU A 24 -5.36 12.37 11.04
N GLY A 25 -4.19 11.89 11.47
CA GLY A 25 -3.04 12.72 11.82
C GLY A 25 -1.85 12.60 10.86
N ARG A 26 -0.64 12.72 11.44
CA ARG A 26 0.63 12.61 10.70
C ARG A 26 0.86 11.19 10.19
N VAL A 27 1.49 11.11 9.01
CA VAL A 27 2.00 9.85 8.44
C VAL A 27 3.04 9.24 9.39
N THR A 28 2.80 8.02 9.84
CA THR A 28 3.65 7.32 10.81
C THR A 28 4.49 6.22 10.15
N GLN A 29 5.63 5.86 10.75
CA GLN A 29 6.45 4.73 10.26
C GLN A 29 5.68 3.39 10.25
N PRO A 30 4.88 3.03 11.28
CA PRO A 30 4.08 1.80 11.24
C PRO A 30 3.11 1.76 10.06
N PHE A 31 2.45 2.88 9.75
CA PHE A 31 1.60 2.98 8.57
C PHE A 31 2.40 2.78 7.27
N LEU A 32 3.53 3.47 7.12
CA LEU A 32 4.38 3.37 5.94
C LEU A 32 4.92 1.95 5.73
N ALA A 33 5.37 1.29 6.80
CA ALA A 33 5.87 -0.07 6.75
C ALA A 33 4.77 -1.06 6.34
N ARG A 34 3.58 -0.94 6.94
CA ARG A 34 2.44 -1.81 6.63
C ARG A 34 1.95 -1.61 5.19
N LEU A 35 1.77 -0.36 4.77
CA LEU A 35 1.40 -0.02 3.40
C LEU A 35 2.43 -0.56 2.40
N ALA A 36 3.72 -0.38 2.67
CA ALA A 36 4.78 -0.87 1.80
C ALA A 36 4.78 -2.40 1.66
N ALA A 37 4.58 -3.13 2.77
CA ALA A 37 4.51 -4.58 2.73
C ALA A 37 3.35 -5.08 1.84
N HIS A 38 2.15 -4.51 2.00
CA HIS A 38 1.01 -4.87 1.16
C HIS A 38 1.19 -4.43 -0.29
N PHE A 39 1.82 -3.28 -0.53
CA PHE A 39 2.12 -2.80 -1.88
C PHE A 39 3.08 -3.73 -2.61
N GLN A 40 4.20 -4.11 -1.98
CA GLN A 40 5.18 -5.03 -2.55
C GLN A 40 4.59 -6.42 -2.78
N LYS A 41 3.74 -6.91 -1.86
CA LYS A 41 2.98 -8.15 -2.05
C LYS A 41 2.09 -8.06 -3.29
N ALA A 42 1.32 -6.98 -3.43
CA ALA A 42 0.46 -6.76 -4.59
C ALA A 42 1.26 -6.71 -5.90
N GLU A 43 2.42 -6.05 -5.91
CA GLU A 43 3.32 -6.06 -7.07
C GLU A 43 3.82 -7.47 -7.40
N SER A 44 4.25 -8.23 -6.39
CA SER A 44 4.72 -9.62 -6.56
C SER A 44 3.62 -10.55 -7.05
N GLU A 45 2.37 -10.29 -6.68
CA GLU A 45 1.18 -11.01 -7.14
C GLU A 45 0.69 -10.57 -8.53
N GLY A 46 1.34 -9.58 -9.15
CA GLY A 46 0.99 -9.09 -10.49
C GLY A 46 -0.23 -8.18 -10.54
N VAL A 47 -0.63 -7.60 -9.40
CA VAL A 47 -1.73 -6.63 -9.33
C VAL A 47 -1.44 -5.45 -10.27
N LEU A 48 -2.38 -5.12 -11.14
CA LEU A 48 -2.22 -3.96 -12.00
C LEU A 48 -2.48 -2.68 -11.21
N ASN A 49 -1.52 -1.75 -11.29
CA ASN A 49 -1.66 -0.41 -10.73
C ASN A 49 -2.05 -0.41 -9.22
N PRO A 50 -1.27 -1.08 -8.35
CA PRO A 50 -1.58 -1.23 -6.93
C PRO A 50 -1.79 0.13 -6.24
N ALA A 51 -1.06 1.16 -6.66
CA ALA A 51 -1.21 2.53 -6.16
C ALA A 51 -2.63 3.09 -6.32
N ARG A 52 -3.37 2.70 -7.37
CA ARG A 52 -4.77 3.10 -7.56
C ARG A 52 -5.67 2.41 -6.54
N HIS A 53 -5.52 1.11 -6.36
CA HIS A 53 -6.33 0.34 -5.42
C HIS A 53 -6.15 0.81 -3.97
N PHE A 54 -4.90 1.03 -3.53
CA PHE A 54 -4.65 1.61 -2.20
C PHE A 54 -5.18 3.04 -2.06
N ALA A 55 -5.21 3.82 -3.13
CA ALA A 55 -5.75 5.17 -3.11
C ALA A 55 -7.26 5.17 -2.86
N GLU A 56 -7.98 4.24 -3.51
CA GLU A 56 -9.42 4.01 -3.30
C GLU A 56 -9.69 3.58 -1.85
N ILE A 57 -8.93 2.61 -1.31
CA ILE A 57 -9.06 2.15 0.08
C ILE A 57 -8.82 3.28 1.08
N LEU A 58 -7.75 4.05 0.89
CA LEU A 58 -7.33 5.09 1.83
C LEU A 58 -8.11 6.41 1.67
N GLY A 59 -8.95 6.54 0.64
CA GLY A 59 -9.67 7.77 0.32
C GLY A 59 -8.73 8.93 -0.05
N VAL A 60 -7.65 8.65 -0.79
CA VAL A 60 -6.64 9.65 -1.20
C VAL A 60 -6.39 9.59 -2.70
N GLN A 61 -5.58 10.51 -3.22
CA GLN A 61 -5.14 10.45 -4.61
C GLN A 61 -4.03 9.40 -4.80
N ARG A 62 -3.97 8.78 -5.98
CA ARG A 62 -2.89 7.84 -6.37
C ARG A 62 -1.49 8.42 -6.13
N GLN A 63 -1.30 9.71 -6.42
CA GLN A 63 -0.01 10.37 -6.23
C GLN A 63 0.41 10.42 -4.75
N THR A 64 -0.55 10.49 -3.83
CA THR A 64 -0.31 10.44 -2.38
C THR A 64 0.23 9.08 -1.97
N VAL A 65 -0.33 7.98 -2.49
CA VAL A 65 0.18 6.62 -2.24
C VAL A 65 1.62 6.45 -2.74
N LEU A 66 1.92 6.94 -3.93
CA LEU A 66 3.30 6.91 -4.45
C LEU A 66 4.27 7.74 -3.60
N THR A 67 3.80 8.86 -3.04
CA THR A 67 4.58 9.65 -2.09
C THR A 67 4.83 8.86 -0.80
N TYR A 68 3.85 8.14 -0.26
CA TYR A 68 4.06 7.24 0.89
C TYR A 68 5.09 6.15 0.57
N MET A 69 5.05 5.56 -0.63
CA MET A 69 6.05 4.57 -1.02
C MET A 69 7.47 5.14 -1.09
N ARG A 70 7.63 6.36 -1.62
CA ARG A 70 8.93 7.06 -1.59
C ARG A 70 9.40 7.37 -0.18
N MET A 71 8.47 7.72 0.72
CA MET A 71 8.78 7.91 2.14
C MET A 71 9.22 6.59 2.79
N ALA A 72 8.53 5.48 2.54
CA ALA A 72 8.90 4.16 3.04
C ALA A 72 10.31 3.76 2.57
N GLN A 73 10.62 3.95 1.29
CA GLN A 73 11.95 3.73 0.72
C GLN A 73 13.04 4.57 1.40
N ARG A 74 12.80 5.88 1.56
CA ARG A 74 13.73 6.79 2.24
C ARG A 74 14.00 6.42 3.69
N ASN A 75 13.02 5.82 4.37
CA ASN A 75 13.16 5.34 5.74
C ASN A 75 13.69 3.89 5.83
N GLY A 76 14.05 3.25 4.71
CA GLY A 76 14.54 1.87 4.69
C GLY A 76 13.47 0.82 5.05
N LEU A 77 12.19 1.17 4.92
CA LEU A 77 11.05 0.31 5.28
C LEU A 77 10.61 -0.61 4.15
N THR A 78 11.16 -0.41 2.95
CA THR A 78 11.00 -1.32 1.81
C THR A 78 12.26 -2.18 1.71
N ARG A 79 12.10 -3.48 1.44
CA ARG A 79 13.24 -4.36 1.16
C ARG A 79 14.09 -3.74 0.05
N LYS A 80 15.38 -3.47 0.29
CA LYS A 80 16.34 -3.22 -0.78
C LYS A 80 16.42 -4.51 -1.58
N ASP A 81 16.05 -4.47 -2.85
CA ASP A 81 16.43 -5.52 -3.77
C ASP A 81 17.95 -5.67 -3.66
N THR A 82 18.36 -6.80 -3.09
CA THR A 82 19.76 -7.23 -2.98
C THR A 82 19.94 -8.37 -3.95
#